data_AF-A0A952X7Y1-F1
#
_entry.id   AF-A0A952X7Y1-F1
#
_cell.length_a   1.000
_cell.length_b   1.000
_cell.length_c   1.000
_cell.angle_alpha   90.00
_cell.angle_beta   90.00
_cell.angle_gamma   90.00
#
_symmetry.space_group_name_H-M   'P 1'
#
loop_
_entity.id
_entity.type
_entity.pdbx_description
1 polymer ?
#
loop_
_entity_poly.entity_id
_entity_poly.type
_entity_poly.pdbx_seq_one_letter_code
_entity_poly.pdbx_strand_id
1 'polypeptide(L)'
;MNWIGLLSSLCFGTLWADAPSSAMVSDAELKVLSNLPIKKEGGAPALKKGEWRLDGIIFISESKWTVWLNGQRYTPQSLPEDVLLSNITATSLDIRREGQPVRQLQLGQVVKLDA
;
A
#
# COMPACT_ATOMS: atom_id res chain seq x y z
N MET A 1 22.47 48.00 -48.09
CA MET A 1 23.67 48.78 -47.69
C MET A 1 23.77 48.73 -46.17
N ASN A 2 25.01 48.62 -45.65
CA ASN A 2 25.45 48.40 -44.25
C ASN A 2 25.14 47.00 -43.69
N TRP A 3 26.08 46.07 -43.38
CA TRP A 3 27.41 46.12 -42.72
C TRP A 3 27.36 46.93 -41.42
N ILE A 4 27.48 46.32 -40.24
CA ILE A 4 28.69 46.10 -39.41
C ILE A 4 28.20 45.24 -38.22
N GLY A 5 28.87 44.24 -37.64
CA GLY A 5 30.22 43.71 -37.78
C GLY A 5 30.60 42.97 -36.48
N LEU A 6 31.78 42.32 -36.51
CA LEU A 6 32.69 42.05 -35.39
C LEU A 6 32.26 40.93 -34.40
N LEU A 7 33.06 39.95 -33.99
CA LEU A 7 34.49 39.59 -34.08
C LEU A 7 34.56 38.05 -33.91
N SER A 8 35.30 37.31 -34.73
CA SER A 8 36.65 36.80 -34.42
C SER A 8 36.88 36.37 -32.97
N SER A 9 37.08 35.06 -32.75
CA SER A 9 38.40 34.51 -32.38
C SER A 9 38.29 33.09 -31.81
N LEU A 10 39.12 32.20 -32.37
CA LEU A 10 40.07 31.32 -31.68
C LEU A 10 39.46 30.39 -30.60
N CYS A 11 39.63 29.07 -30.57
CA CYS A 11 40.63 28.18 -31.14
C CYS A 11 40.28 26.75 -30.69
N PHE A 12 40.76 25.76 -31.45
CA PHE A 12 41.23 24.44 -30.97
C PHE A 12 40.24 23.48 -30.30
N GLY A 13 39.78 22.50 -31.08
CA GLY A 13 40.43 21.19 -31.12
C GLY A 13 40.55 20.38 -29.82
N THR A 14 39.80 19.27 -29.82
CA THR A 14 40.25 17.91 -29.44
C THR A 14 39.91 17.40 -28.03
N LEU A 15 38.93 16.47 -28.02
CA LEU A 15 38.92 15.17 -27.33
C LEU A 15 38.82 15.14 -25.79
N TRP A 16 37.64 14.75 -25.27
CA TRP A 16 37.50 13.60 -24.35
C TRP A 16 36.04 13.20 -24.11
N ALA A 17 35.87 11.90 -23.89
CA ALA A 17 34.88 11.24 -23.03
C ALA A 17 33.38 11.27 -23.43
N ASP A 18 32.98 10.12 -23.97
CA ASP A 18 31.82 9.34 -23.51
C ASP A 18 31.41 9.62 -22.05
N ALA A 19 30.17 10.06 -21.85
CA ALA A 19 29.39 9.72 -20.65
C ALA A 19 27.90 9.97 -20.93
N PRO A 20 27.00 8.98 -20.71
CA PRO A 20 25.57 9.20 -20.71
C PRO A 20 25.23 10.10 -19.51
N SER A 21 24.66 11.28 -19.77
CA SER A 21 24.14 12.14 -18.71
C SER A 21 22.97 11.41 -18.06
N SER A 22 23.33 10.76 -16.95
CA SER A 22 22.48 10.02 -16.05
C SER A 22 21.20 10.80 -15.79
N ALA A 23 20.06 10.21 -16.18
CA ALA A 23 18.77 10.60 -15.66
C ALA A 23 18.76 10.32 -14.15
N MET A 24 19.33 11.24 -13.38
CA MET A 24 19.07 11.33 -11.95
C MET A 24 17.65 11.84 -11.78
N VAL A 25 16.69 10.93 -11.93
CA VAL A 25 15.42 11.07 -11.25
C VAL A 25 15.75 10.89 -9.78
N SER A 26 15.79 12.00 -9.05
CA SER A 26 16.05 12.03 -7.62
C SER A 26 15.11 11.05 -6.91
N ASP A 27 15.71 10.08 -6.20
CA ASP A 27 15.08 9.07 -5.34
C ASP A 27 14.34 9.66 -4.12
N ALA A 28 13.92 10.94 -4.20
CA ALA A 28 13.47 11.74 -3.07
C ALA A 28 11.95 12.01 -3.05
N GLU A 29 11.20 11.68 -4.12
CA GLU A 29 9.75 11.92 -4.19
C GLU A 29 8.89 10.66 -4.06
N LEU A 30 9.48 9.52 -3.67
CA LEU A 30 8.74 8.31 -3.29
C LEU A 30 8.62 8.17 -1.77
N LYS A 31 8.45 9.32 -1.09
CA LYS A 31 8.37 9.42 0.38
C LYS A 31 7.04 10.01 0.86
N VAL A 32 6.00 9.93 0.03
CA VAL A 32 4.64 10.31 0.40
C VAL A 32 3.76 9.08 0.21
N LEU A 33 3.39 8.43 1.32
CA LEU A 33 2.38 7.36 1.53
C LEU A 33 2.87 6.12 2.30
N SER A 34 4.10 6.09 2.81
CA SER A 34 4.53 5.05 3.77
C SER A 34 4.17 5.34 5.24
N ASN A 35 3.42 6.40 5.53
CA ASN A 35 2.96 6.73 6.89
C ASN A 35 1.69 5.94 7.29
N LEU A 36 1.73 4.62 7.10
CA LEU A 36 0.94 3.75 7.97
C LEU A 36 1.83 3.49 9.20
N PRO A 37 1.38 3.81 10.42
CA PRO A 37 2.14 3.44 11.60
C PRO A 37 2.16 1.91 11.68
N ILE A 38 3.21 1.29 11.15
CA ILE A 38 3.55 -0.10 11.44
C ILE A 38 4.00 -0.11 12.89
N LYS A 39 3.03 -0.14 13.82
CA LYS A 39 3.28 -0.46 15.22
C LYS A 39 3.59 -1.95 15.30
N LYS A 40 4.83 -2.31 14.98
CA LYS A 40 5.46 -3.54 15.45
C LYS A 40 6.00 -3.25 16.85
N GLU A 41 5.22 -3.53 17.89
CA GLU A 41 5.72 -3.99 19.20
C GLU A 41 4.57 -4.20 20.18
N GLY A 42 4.59 -5.35 20.86
CA GLY A 42 3.74 -5.66 22.02
C GLY A 42 2.56 -6.56 21.68
N GLY A 43 2.54 -7.76 22.27
CA GLY A 43 1.57 -8.82 22.05
C GLY A 43 0.14 -8.32 21.84
N ALA A 44 -0.40 -8.57 20.65
CA ALA A 44 -1.83 -8.60 20.48
C ALA A 44 -2.38 -9.54 21.57
N PRO A 45 -3.38 -9.12 22.37
CA PRO A 45 -4.00 -10.03 23.32
C PRO A 45 -4.40 -11.29 22.56
N ALA A 46 -4.07 -12.46 23.11
CA ALA A 46 -4.45 -13.73 22.51
C ALA A 46 -5.97 -13.70 22.32
N LEU A 47 -6.40 -13.51 21.08
CA LEU A 47 -7.82 -13.42 20.74
C LEU A 47 -8.45 -14.73 21.17
N LYS A 48 -9.57 -14.63 21.91
CA LYS A 48 -10.28 -15.82 22.34
C LYS A 48 -10.84 -16.52 21.10
N LYS A 49 -11.09 -17.83 21.22
CA LYS A 49 -11.77 -18.58 20.16
C LYS A 49 -13.08 -17.86 19.80
N GLY A 50 -13.20 -17.43 18.55
CA GLY A 50 -14.35 -16.70 18.03
C GLY A 50 -14.25 -15.17 18.04
N GLU A 51 -13.15 -14.60 18.52
CA GLU A 51 -12.85 -13.19 18.37
C GLU A 51 -12.09 -12.93 17.07
N TRP A 52 -12.52 -11.90 16.36
CA TRP A 52 -11.94 -11.44 15.11
C TRP A 52 -11.56 -9.97 15.25
N ARG A 53 -10.37 -9.62 14.77
CA ARG A 53 -9.83 -8.27 14.77
C ARG A 53 -9.37 -7.93 13.37
N LEU A 54 -9.75 -6.75 12.91
CA LEU A 54 -9.24 -6.20 11.67
C LEU A 54 -7.95 -5.40 11.94
N ASP A 55 -6.83 -5.95 11.49
CA ASP A 55 -5.48 -5.38 11.67
C ASP A 55 -5.07 -4.45 10.54
N GLY A 56 -5.63 -4.65 9.35
CA GLY A 56 -5.27 -3.88 8.16
C GLY A 56 -6.18 -4.17 6.99
N ILE A 57 -6.35 -3.16 6.11
CA ILE A 57 -6.99 -3.31 4.81
C ILE A 57 -6.15 -2.59 3.76
N ILE A 58 -5.91 -3.26 2.64
CA ILE A 58 -5.54 -2.64 1.37
C ILE A 58 -6.66 -2.97 0.38
N PHE A 59 -7.43 -1.95 -0.01
CA PHE A 59 -8.50 -2.07 -1.00
C PHE A 59 -8.07 -1.39 -2.29
N ILE A 60 -8.07 -2.15 -3.40
CA ILE A 60 -7.79 -1.63 -4.74
C ILE A 60 -9.05 -1.73 -5.60
N SER A 61 -9.72 -2.89 -5.56
CA SER A 61 -11.01 -3.14 -6.22
C SER A 61 -11.72 -4.33 -5.57
N GLU A 62 -12.96 -4.62 -5.99
CA GLU A 62 -13.74 -5.78 -5.50
C GLU A 62 -13.02 -7.13 -5.69
N SER A 63 -12.29 -7.28 -6.80
CA SER A 63 -11.48 -8.47 -7.10
C SER A 63 -10.05 -8.39 -6.57
N LYS A 64 -9.65 -7.26 -5.98
CA LYS A 64 -8.28 -7.00 -5.55
C LYS A 64 -8.27 -6.24 -4.23
N TRP A 65 -8.28 -7.01 -3.15
CA TRP A 65 -8.07 -6.51 -1.80
C TRP A 65 -7.16 -7.45 -1.03
N THR A 66 -6.58 -6.95 0.05
CA THR A 66 -5.86 -7.74 1.04
C THR A 66 -6.30 -7.25 2.40
N VAL A 67 -6.75 -8.15 3.25
CA VAL A 67 -7.13 -7.83 4.63
C VAL A 67 -6.25 -8.62 5.59
N TRP A 68 -5.98 -8.05 6.74
CA TRP A 68 -5.32 -8.73 7.84
C TRP A 68 -6.34 -8.92 8.95
N LEU A 69 -6.66 -10.18 9.23
CA LEU A 69 -7.56 -10.58 10.29
C LEU A 69 -6.78 -11.42 11.29
N ASN A 70 -6.80 -11.04 12.56
CA ASN A 70 -6.09 -11.75 13.64
C ASN A 70 -4.58 -11.94 13.37
N GLY A 71 -3.95 -10.98 12.69
CA GLY A 71 -2.55 -11.02 12.25
C GLY A 71 -2.32 -11.89 11.00
N GLN A 72 -3.33 -12.58 10.48
CA GLN A 72 -3.24 -13.41 9.29
C GLN A 72 -3.74 -12.66 8.06
N ARG A 73 -3.01 -12.83 6.94
CA ARG A 73 -3.31 -12.19 5.66
C ARG A 73 -4.33 -13.01 4.87
N TYR A 74 -5.36 -12.34 4.35
CA TYR A 74 -6.37 -12.91 3.45
C TYR A 74 -6.51 -12.09 2.18
N THR A 75 -6.72 -12.78 1.06
CA THR A 75 -7.04 -12.24 -0.25
C THR A 75 -8.34 -12.88 -0.75
N PRO A 76 -8.97 -12.37 -1.83
CA PRO A 76 -10.17 -13.00 -2.39
C PRO A 76 -10.00 -14.49 -2.73
N GLN A 77 -8.77 -14.94 -3.03
CA GLN A 77 -8.46 -16.32 -3.41
C GLN A 77 -8.06 -17.20 -2.22
N SER A 78 -7.67 -16.60 -1.09
CA SER A 78 -7.17 -17.32 0.09
C SER A 78 -8.14 -17.25 1.26
N LEU A 79 -9.39 -16.83 1.01
CA LEU A 79 -10.42 -16.75 2.03
C LEU A 79 -10.96 -18.17 2.31
N PRO A 80 -11.15 -18.56 3.59
CA PRO A 80 -11.80 -19.82 3.93
C PRO A 80 -13.22 -19.90 3.37
N GLU A 81 -13.65 -21.09 2.94
CA GLU A 81 -14.99 -21.28 2.35
C GLU A 81 -16.13 -20.99 3.35
N ASP A 82 -15.86 -21.12 4.65
CA ASP A 82 -16.81 -20.83 5.73
C ASP A 82 -16.91 -19.34 6.08
N VAL A 83 -16.07 -18.49 5.47
CA VAL A 83 -16.00 -17.04 5.74
C VAL A 83 -16.33 -16.26 4.47
N LEU A 84 -17.21 -15.28 4.59
CA LEU A 84 -17.56 -14.35 3.52
C LEU A 84 -17.28 -12.92 3.95
N LEU A 85 -16.52 -12.20 3.11
CA LEU A 85 -16.25 -10.78 3.28
C LEU A 85 -17.01 -9.97 2.24
N SER A 86 -17.68 -8.91 2.68
CA SER A 86 -18.45 -7.99 1.84
C SER A 86 -18.26 -6.55 2.29
N ASN A 87 -18.70 -5.57 1.50
CA ASN A 87 -18.64 -4.14 1.82
C ASN A 87 -17.26 -3.68 2.33
N ILE A 88 -16.20 -4.13 1.67
CA ILE A 88 -14.82 -3.81 2.05
C ILE A 88 -14.54 -2.36 1.68
N THR A 89 -14.22 -1.56 2.69
CA THR A 89 -13.81 -0.16 2.57
C THR A 89 -12.36 0.00 3.03
N ALA A 90 -11.82 1.22 3.01
CA ALA A 90 -10.48 1.49 3.51
C ALA A 90 -10.33 1.25 5.03
N THR A 91 -11.43 1.26 5.80
CA THR A 91 -11.39 1.22 7.27
C THR A 91 -12.31 0.17 7.88
N SER A 92 -13.18 -0.45 7.10
CA SER A 92 -14.14 -1.43 7.58
C SER A 92 -14.40 -2.53 6.56
N LEU A 93 -14.92 -3.64 7.03
CA LEU A 93 -15.50 -4.68 6.17
C LEU A 93 -16.64 -5.36 6.91
N ASP A 94 -17.54 -5.98 6.15
CA ASP A 94 -18.53 -6.89 6.71
C ASP A 94 -17.97 -8.32 6.61
N ILE A 95 -18.02 -9.04 7.74
CA ILE A 95 -17.64 -10.44 7.84
C ILE A 95 -18.87 -11.27 8.22
N ARG A 96 -18.96 -12.45 7.63
CA ARG A 96 -19.96 -13.46 7.95
C ARG A 96 -19.28 -14.82 7.97
N ARG A 97 -19.63 -15.66 8.95
CA ARG A 97 -19.41 -17.10 8.86
C ARG A 97 -20.68 -17.83 8.41
N GLU A 98 -20.54 -19.00 7.83
CA GLU A 98 -21.69 -19.86 7.52
C GLU A 98 -22.56 -20.07 8.78
N GLY A 99 -23.87 -19.86 8.65
CA GLY A 99 -24.81 -19.95 9.77
C GLY A 99 -24.79 -18.82 10.80
N GLN A 100 -23.89 -17.83 10.69
CA GLN A 100 -23.80 -16.69 11.60
C GLN A 100 -24.30 -15.38 10.97
N PRO A 101 -24.80 -14.41 11.79
CA PRO A 101 -25.19 -13.10 11.29
C PRO A 101 -23.98 -12.32 10.77
N VAL A 102 -24.23 -11.43 9.81
CA VAL A 102 -23.21 -10.48 9.33
C VAL A 102 -22.80 -9.55 10.47
N ARG A 103 -21.50 -9.32 10.61
CA ARG A 103 -20.91 -8.39 11.57
C ARG A 103 -19.97 -7.45 10.84
N GLN A 104 -20.04 -6.16 11.17
CA GLN A 104 -19.07 -5.21 10.66
C GLN A 104 -17.83 -5.21 11.56
N LEU A 105 -16.66 -5.35 10.94
CA LEU A 105 -15.35 -5.17 11.54
C LEU A 105 -14.78 -3.82 11.12
N GLN A 106 -14.37 -3.01 12.08
CA GLN A 106 -13.65 -1.76 11.83
C GLN A 106 -12.19 -1.92 12.23
N LEU A 107 -11.31 -1.19 11.55
CA LEU A 107 -9.87 -1.25 11.79
C LEU A 107 -9.55 -0.95 13.26
N GLY A 108 -8.81 -1.85 13.91
CA GLY A 108 -8.47 -1.75 15.33
C GLY A 108 -9.57 -2.18 16.30
N GLN A 109 -10.75 -2.58 15.82
CA GLN A 109 -11.82 -3.15 16.66
C GLN A 109 -11.75 -4.68 16.70
N VAL A 110 -12.15 -5.23 17.84
CA VAL A 110 -12.33 -6.66 18.06
C VAL A 110 -13.83 -6.96 18.13
N VAL A 111 -14.28 -7.94 17.35
CA VAL A 111 -15.68 -8.38 17.31
C VAL A 111 -15.73 -9.88 17.59
N LYS A 112 -16.69 -10.29 18.42
CA LYS A 112 -16.96 -11.71 18.69
C LYS A 112 -18.01 -12.22 17.69
N LEU A 113 -17.62 -13.19 16.86
CA LEU A 113 -18.51 -13.80 15.86
C LEU A 113 -19.28 -15.00 16.43
N ASP A 114 -18.68 -15.74 17.35
CA ASP A 114 -19.34 -16.84 18.07
C ASP A 114 -20.22 -16.29 19.22
N ALA A 115 -21.51 -16.12 18.93
CA ALA A 115 -22.56 -15.85 19.93
C ALA A 115 -23.24 -17.15 20.36
#